data_AF-A0A3S1RSK4-F1
#
_entry.id   AF-A0A3S1RSK4-F1
#
_cell.length_a   1.000
_cell.length_b   1.000
_cell.length_c   1.000
_cell.angle_alpha   90.00
_cell.angle_beta   90.00
_cell.angle_gamma   90.00
#
_symmetry.space_group_name_H-M   'P 1'
#
loop_
_entity.id
_entity.type
_entity.pdbx_description
1 polymer ?
#
loop_
_entity_poly.entity_id
_entity_poly.type
_entity_poly.pdbx_seq_one_letter_code
_entity_poly.pdbx_strand_id
1 'polypeptide(L)'
;GYWLGTDSLGRDLLSRLIFGGRIAFIVAFAAASAACVVGSALGLIAGYFGGWADRIISRIVDVWMAFPPVLFAILLVAVLGTGLSSVILAIAIIDWTRFCRVIRAEAMSQARMDYVESARIAGYGRIGIMLREVLP
;
A
#
# COMPACT_ATOMS: atom_id res chain seq x y z
N GLY A 1 24.73 -0.45 -33.18
CA GLY A 1 24.63 0.98 -32.84
C GLY A 1 24.05 1.10 -31.45
N TYR A 2 24.53 2.05 -30.64
CA TYR A 2 24.02 2.33 -29.30
C TYR A 2 22.89 3.37 -29.40
N TRP A 3 21.63 2.93 -29.34
CA TRP A 3 20.47 3.79 -29.63
C TRP A 3 20.27 4.89 -28.58
N LEU A 4 20.58 4.59 -27.32
CA LEU A 4 20.56 5.54 -26.20
C LEU A 4 21.98 5.91 -25.73
N GLY A 5 22.98 5.68 -26.57
CA GLY A 5 24.38 5.89 -26.22
C GLY A 5 24.93 4.84 -25.24
N THR A 6 26.07 5.15 -24.63
CA THR A 6 26.79 4.27 -23.70
C THR A 6 26.94 4.90 -22.33
N ASP A 7 27.09 4.07 -21.29
CA ASP A 7 27.45 4.53 -19.96
C ASP A 7 28.94 4.93 -19.87
N SER A 8 29.39 5.38 -18.69
CA SER A 8 30.78 5.77 -18.42
C SER A 8 31.82 4.67 -18.63
N LEU A 9 31.38 3.42 -18.81
CA LEU A 9 32.22 2.24 -19.07
C LEU A 9 32.04 1.72 -20.50
N GLY A 10 31.32 2.44 -21.37
CA GLY A 10 31.11 2.08 -22.78
C GLY A 10 30.02 1.01 -23.00
N ARG A 11 29.17 0.70 -22.02
CA ARG A 11 28.10 -0.32 -22.14
C ARG A 11 26.81 0.27 -22.68
N ASP A 12 26.05 -0.49 -23.47
CA ASP A 12 24.79 -0.04 -24.09
C ASP A 12 23.73 0.32 -23.03
N LEU A 13 23.29 1.58 -23.07
CA LEU A 13 22.34 2.12 -22.09
C LEU A 13 20.91 1.60 -22.33
N LEU A 14 20.54 1.38 -23.59
CA LEU A 14 19.23 0.83 -23.97
C LEU A 14 19.04 -0.59 -23.39
N SER A 15 20.03 -1.47 -23.60
CA SER A 15 20.00 -2.82 -23.03
C SER A 15 19.93 -2.77 -21.51
N ARG A 16 20.72 -1.92 -20.83
CA ARG A 16 20.65 -1.79 -19.36
C ARG A 16 19.28 -1.36 -18.87
N LEU A 17 18.60 -0.44 -19.55
CA LEU A 17 17.26 0.00 -19.19
C LEU A 17 16.22 -1.10 -19.39
N ILE A 18 16.28 -1.84 -20.50
CA ILE A 18 15.32 -2.92 -20.76
C ILE A 18 15.48 -4.05 -19.73
N PHE A 19 16.72 -4.49 -19.48
CA PHE A 19 16.99 -5.57 -18.53
C PHE A 19 16.77 -5.14 -17.07
N GLY A 20 17.18 -3.92 -16.70
CA GLY A 20 16.95 -3.38 -15.35
C GLY A 20 15.48 -3.04 -15.09
N GLY A 21 14.78 -2.54 -16.10
CA GLY A 21 13.37 -2.19 -16.04
C GLY A 21 12.48 -3.37 -15.67
N ARG A 22 12.78 -4.57 -16.19
CA ARG A 22 12.03 -5.79 -15.82
C ARG A 22 12.00 -6.04 -14.31
N ILE A 23 13.15 -5.89 -13.64
CA ILE A 23 13.24 -6.07 -12.19
C ILE A 23 12.50 -4.95 -11.46
N ALA A 24 12.69 -3.70 -11.90
CA ALA A 24 12.01 -2.55 -11.31
C ALA A 24 10.48 -2.68 -11.39
N PHE A 25 9.94 -3.13 -12.53
CA PHE A 25 8.51 -3.37 -12.70
C PHE A 25 7.98 -4.47 -11.79
N ILE A 26 8.70 -5.61 -11.69
CA ILE A 26 8.31 -6.71 -10.78
C ILE A 26 8.24 -6.21 -9.34
N VAL A 27 9.27 -5.49 -8.88
CA VAL A 27 9.33 -4.97 -7.52
C VAL A 27 8.21 -3.95 -7.28
N ALA A 28 8.06 -2.97 -8.16
CA ALA A 28 7.04 -1.93 -8.03
C ALA A 28 5.63 -2.51 -8.01
N PHE A 29 5.31 -3.43 -8.93
CA PHE A 29 3.99 -4.03 -9.02
C PHE A 29 3.72 -4.91 -7.78
N ALA A 30 4.60 -5.86 -7.47
CA ALA A 30 4.37 -6.79 -6.36
C ALA A 30 4.28 -6.07 -5.00
N ALA A 31 5.18 -5.12 -4.73
CA ALA A 31 5.17 -4.39 -3.47
C ALA A 31 3.95 -3.48 -3.36
N ALA A 32 3.61 -2.74 -4.43
CA ALA A 32 2.44 -1.86 -4.42
C ALA A 32 1.14 -2.64 -4.27
N SER A 33 0.99 -3.78 -4.96
CA SER A 33 -0.19 -4.65 -4.80
C SER A 33 -0.31 -5.17 -3.36
N ALA A 34 0.77 -5.65 -2.76
CA ALA A 34 0.76 -6.13 -1.38
C ALA A 34 0.42 -5.01 -0.38
N ALA A 35 1.06 -3.85 -0.52
CA ALA A 35 0.79 -2.66 0.30
C ALA A 35 -0.66 -2.18 0.15
N CYS A 36 -1.16 -2.18 -1.09
CA CYS A 36 -2.52 -1.78 -1.41
C CYS A 36 -3.55 -2.71 -0.76
N VAL A 37 -3.39 -4.03 -0.88
CA VAL A 37 -4.33 -5.00 -0.28
C VAL A 37 -4.36 -4.86 1.24
N VAL A 38 -3.19 -4.85 1.90
CA VAL A 38 -3.12 -4.74 3.36
C VAL A 38 -3.62 -3.38 3.85
N GLY A 39 -3.15 -2.30 3.23
CA GLY A 39 -3.51 -0.95 3.58
C GLY A 39 -5.00 -0.68 3.37
N SER A 40 -5.56 -1.10 2.24
CA SER A 40 -6.98 -0.89 1.94
C SER A 40 -7.89 -1.67 2.88
N ALA A 41 -7.54 -2.93 3.20
CA ALA A 41 -8.31 -3.72 4.15
C ALA A 41 -8.36 -3.06 5.55
N LEU A 42 -7.20 -2.64 6.07
CA LEU A 42 -7.14 -1.97 7.38
C LEU A 42 -7.77 -0.58 7.34
N GLY A 43 -7.56 0.17 6.26
CA GLY A 43 -8.15 1.49 6.06
C GLY A 43 -9.67 1.44 6.02
N LEU A 44 -10.23 0.48 5.28
CA LEU A 44 -11.66 0.26 5.18
C LEU A 44 -12.26 -0.11 6.54
N ILE A 45 -11.62 -1.02 7.27
CA ILE A 45 -12.06 -1.40 8.63
C ILE A 45 -12.03 -0.19 9.55
N ALA A 46 -10.94 0.59 9.56
CA ALA A 46 -10.80 1.78 10.38
C ALA A 46 -11.87 2.84 10.04
N GLY A 47 -12.05 3.12 8.74
CA GLY A 47 -12.92 4.19 8.28
C GLY A 47 -14.41 3.85 8.37
N TYR A 48 -14.80 2.60 8.12
CA TYR A 48 -16.20 2.17 8.14
C TYR A 48 -16.72 1.90 9.56
N PHE A 49 -15.97 1.17 10.39
CA PHE A 49 -16.42 0.85 11.75
C PHE A 49 -16.20 1.99 12.74
N GLY A 50 -15.20 2.83 12.51
CA GLY A 50 -14.85 3.92 13.42
C GLY A 50 -14.46 3.45 14.83
N GLY A 51 -14.56 4.36 15.80
CA GLY A 51 -14.47 4.02 17.23
C GLY A 51 -13.14 3.41 17.66
N TRP A 52 -13.18 2.21 18.26
CA TRP A 52 -11.97 1.51 18.73
C TRP A 52 -11.10 0.96 17.61
N ALA A 53 -11.71 0.42 16.53
CA ALA A 53 -10.97 -0.08 15.38
C ALA A 53 -10.13 1.04 14.75
N ASP A 54 -10.77 2.19 14.54
CA ASP A 54 -10.08 3.38 14.04
C ASP A 54 -8.93 3.84 14.93
N ARG A 55 -9.17 3.93 16.25
CA ARG A 55 -8.13 4.36 17.19
C ARG A 55 -6.93 3.42 17.20
N ILE A 56 -7.14 2.11 17.26
CA ILE A 56 -6.04 1.13 17.29
C ILE A 56 -5.24 1.18 15.98
N ILE A 57 -5.92 1.13 14.84
CA ILE A 57 -5.26 1.12 13.53
C ILE A 57 -4.51 2.43 13.31
N SER A 58 -5.14 3.57 13.61
CA SER A 58 -4.49 4.89 13.51
C SER A 58 -3.27 4.99 14.41
N ARG A 59 -3.31 4.46 15.64
CA ARG A 59 -2.13 4.44 16.52
C ARG A 59 -0.99 3.60 15.97
N ILE A 60 -1.28 2.43 15.41
CA ILE A 60 -0.27 1.58 14.76
C ILE A 60 0.37 2.33 13.58
N VAL A 61 -0.46 2.97 12.74
CA VAL A 61 0.00 3.78 11.61
C VAL A 61 0.85 4.97 12.08
N ASP A 62 0.40 5.71 13.09
CA ASP A 62 1.12 6.87 13.64
C ASP A 62 2.52 6.46 14.16
N VAL A 63 2.61 5.33 14.88
CA VAL A 63 3.88 4.78 15.38
C VAL A 63 4.80 4.38 14.22
N TRP A 64 4.26 3.75 13.17
CA TRP A 64 5.04 3.41 11.99
C TRP A 64 5.56 4.62 11.22
N MET A 65 4.73 5.64 11.04
CA MET A 65 5.11 6.84 10.33
C MET A 65 6.09 7.73 11.12
N ALA A 66 6.23 7.51 12.42
CA ALA A 66 7.24 8.20 13.24
C ALA A 66 8.67 7.77 12.90
N PHE A 67 8.86 6.58 12.31
CA PHE A 67 10.18 6.12 11.88
C PHE A 67 10.54 6.67 10.50
N PRO A 68 11.76 7.21 10.31
CA PRO A 68 12.24 7.60 8.98
C PRO A 68 12.22 6.40 8.02
N PRO A 69 11.53 6.46 6.86
CA PRO A 69 11.33 5.32 5.98
C PRO A 69 12.63 4.68 5.50
N VAL A 70 13.65 5.52 5.23
CA VAL A 70 14.96 5.07 4.75
C VAL A 70 15.67 4.23 5.82
N LEU A 71 15.66 4.67 7.09
CA LEU A 71 16.26 3.92 8.19
C LEU A 71 15.56 2.59 8.39
N PHE A 72 14.23 2.61 8.30
CA PHE A 72 13.44 1.40 8.48
C PHE A 72 13.64 0.40 7.34
N ALA A 73 13.78 0.87 6.10
CA ALA A 73 14.12 0.02 4.95
C ALA A 73 15.50 -0.64 5.13
N ILE A 74 16.51 0.10 5.59
CA ILE A 74 17.85 -0.46 5.85
C ILE A 74 17.79 -1.53 6.94
N LEU A 75 17.05 -1.28 8.03
CA LEU A 75 16.84 -2.25 9.11
C LEU A 75 16.17 -3.53 8.59
N LEU A 76 15.10 -3.39 7.80
CA LEU A 76 14.37 -4.53 7.25
C LEU A 76 15.25 -5.36 6.30
N VAL A 77 16.04 -4.72 5.43
CA VAL A 77 16.98 -5.43 4.55
C VAL A 77 18.07 -6.13 5.36
N ALA A 78 18.56 -5.52 6.45
CA ALA A 78 19.54 -6.15 7.32
C ALA A 78 18.99 -7.41 8.01
N VAL A 79 17.71 -7.41 8.41
CA VAL A 79 17.06 -8.55 9.09
C VAL A 79 16.59 -9.62 8.11
N LEU A 80 15.95 -9.23 7.01
CA LEU A 80 15.39 -10.13 6.00
C LEU A 80 16.46 -10.69 5.05
N GLY A 81 17.67 -10.13 5.07
CA GLY A 81 18.76 -10.48 4.18
C GLY A 81 18.64 -9.82 2.80
N THR A 82 19.69 -10.00 1.99
CA THR A 82 19.75 -9.41 0.64
C THR A 82 18.96 -10.25 -0.35
N GLY A 83 18.09 -9.62 -1.13
CA GLY A 83 17.36 -10.31 -2.19
C GLY A 83 16.18 -9.48 -2.71
N LEU A 84 15.65 -9.90 -3.86
CA LEU A 84 14.50 -9.23 -4.49
C LEU A 84 13.24 -9.33 -3.63
N SER A 85 13.02 -10.48 -2.99
CA SER A 85 11.90 -10.70 -2.05
C SER A 85 11.97 -9.79 -0.83
N SER A 86 13.15 -9.63 -0.24
CA SER A 86 13.38 -8.76 0.93
C SER A 86 13.08 -7.30 0.61
N VAL A 87 13.46 -6.84 -0.58
CA VAL A 87 13.12 -5.48 -1.05
C VAL A 87 11.62 -5.31 -1.22
N ILE A 88 10.93 -6.27 -1.85
CA ILE A 88 9.47 -6.23 -2.02
C ILE A 88 8.76 -6.17 -0.67
N LEU A 89 9.15 -7.04 0.27
CA LEU A 89 8.57 -7.07 1.61
C LEU A 89 8.83 -5.78 2.37
N ALA A 90 10.05 -5.24 2.31
CA ALA A 90 10.39 -3.99 2.99
C ALA A 90 9.53 -2.82 2.48
N ILE A 91 9.38 -2.68 1.15
CA ILE A 91 8.53 -1.64 0.56
C ILE A 91 7.07 -1.86 0.99
N ALA A 92 6.55 -3.08 0.91
CA ALA A 92 5.18 -3.37 1.30
C ALA A 92 4.87 -3.03 2.77
N ILE A 93 5.79 -3.35 3.69
CA ILE A 93 5.69 -3.09 5.14
C ILE A 93 5.77 -1.59 5.47
N ILE A 94 6.39 -0.79 4.62
CA ILE A 94 6.48 0.66 4.81
C ILE A 94 5.25 1.35 4.20
N ASP A 95 4.94 1.02 2.95
CA ASP A 95 3.98 1.78 2.14
C ASP A 95 2.51 1.44 2.43
N TRP A 96 2.20 0.31 3.08
CA TRP A 96 0.80 -0.04 3.42
C TRP A 96 0.12 1.06 4.27
N THR A 97 0.88 1.77 5.09
CA THR A 97 0.36 2.86 5.95
C THR A 97 -0.22 4.01 5.13
N ARG A 98 0.40 4.32 3.98
CA ARG A 98 -0.07 5.37 3.06
C ARG A 98 -1.41 4.97 2.45
N PHE A 99 -1.53 3.74 1.96
CA PHE A 99 -2.80 3.21 1.45
C PHE A 99 -3.87 3.20 2.54
N CYS A 100 -3.53 2.74 3.75
CA CYS A 100 -4.44 2.73 4.89
C CYS A 100 -5.04 4.10 5.19
N ARG A 101 -4.24 5.16 5.17
CA ARG A 101 -4.72 6.52 5.46
C ARG A 101 -5.68 7.06 4.39
N VAL A 102 -5.35 6.83 3.12
CA VAL A 102 -6.18 7.28 1.99
C VAL A 102 -7.52 6.55 2.01
N ILE A 103 -7.50 5.22 2.07
CA ILE A 103 -8.72 4.41 2.07
C ILE A 103 -9.56 4.65 3.33
N ARG A 104 -8.92 4.86 4.49
CA ARG A 104 -9.64 5.25 5.71
C ARG A 104 -10.41 6.56 5.52
N ALA A 105 -9.75 7.58 4.96
CA ALA A 105 -10.39 8.88 4.74
C ALA A 105 -11.59 8.76 3.79
N GLU A 106 -11.43 8.02 2.70
CA GLU A 106 -12.51 7.75 1.75
C GLU A 106 -13.64 6.93 2.38
N ALA A 107 -13.32 5.83 3.08
CA ALA A 107 -14.30 4.99 3.75
C ALA A 107 -15.11 5.76 4.81
N MET A 108 -14.49 6.69 5.54
CA MET A 108 -15.20 7.57 6.47
C MET A 108 -16.16 8.53 5.76
N SER A 109 -15.83 8.99 4.56
CA SER A 109 -16.67 9.85 3.73
C SER A 109 -17.87 9.06 3.19
N GLN A 110 -17.59 7.91 2.56
CA GLN A 110 -18.59 7.01 1.99
C GLN A 110 -19.57 6.48 3.03
N ALA A 111 -19.10 6.14 4.24
CA ALA A 111 -19.95 5.65 5.34
C ALA A 111 -21.03 6.64 5.81
N ARG A 112 -20.94 7.92 5.42
CA ARG A 112 -21.90 8.99 5.77
C ARG A 112 -22.89 9.32 4.65
N MET A 113 -22.83 8.63 3.52
CA MET A 113 -23.71 8.91 2.37
C MET A 113 -25.07 8.19 2.49
N ASP A 114 -26.09 8.78 1.85
CA ASP A 114 -27.49 8.32 1.93
C ASP A 114 -27.71 6.88 1.43
N TYR A 115 -26.88 6.38 0.51
CA TYR A 115 -26.98 5.01 0.02
C TYR A 115 -26.60 3.99 1.12
N VAL A 116 -25.66 4.34 2.01
CA VAL A 116 -25.29 3.51 3.18
C VAL A 116 -26.44 3.45 4.18
N GLU A 117 -27.13 4.58 4.38
CA GLU A 117 -28.30 4.64 5.25
C GLU A 117 -29.47 3.85 4.66
N SER A 118 -29.71 3.99 3.35
CA SER A 118 -30.72 3.24 2.62
C SER A 118 -30.47 1.73 2.70
N ALA A 119 -29.23 1.28 2.52
CA ALA A 119 -28.84 -0.12 2.68
C ALA A 119 -29.04 -0.63 4.13
N ARG A 120 -28.80 0.23 5.13
CA ARG A 120 -29.06 -0.12 6.54
C ARG A 120 -30.56 -0.28 6.82
N ILE A 121 -31.40 0.58 6.27
CA ILE A 121 -32.88 0.48 6.38
C ILE A 121 -33.39 -0.77 5.67
N ALA A 122 -32.79 -1.15 4.54
CA ALA A 122 -33.08 -2.39 3.83
C ALA A 122 -32.63 -3.67 4.57
N GLY A 123 -32.00 -3.54 5.75
CA GLY A 123 -31.63 -4.67 6.60
C GLY A 123 -30.26 -5.30 6.29
N TYR A 124 -29.44 -4.66 5.44
CA TYR A 124 -28.09 -5.17 5.18
C TYR A 124 -27.21 -5.08 6.42
N GLY A 125 -26.45 -6.15 6.68
CA GLY A 125 -25.46 -6.19 7.75
C GLY A 125 -24.28 -5.26 7.49
N ARG A 126 -23.64 -4.76 8.56
CA ARG A 126 -22.50 -3.82 8.49
C ARG A 126 -21.36 -4.29 7.56
N ILE A 127 -20.98 -5.56 7.64
CA ILE A 127 -19.92 -6.13 6.78
C ILE A 127 -20.38 -6.20 5.32
N GLY A 128 -21.65 -6.53 5.09
CA GLY A 128 -22.24 -6.59 3.74
C GLY A 128 -22.24 -5.22 3.06
N ILE A 129 -22.65 -4.17 3.79
CA ILE A 129 -22.62 -2.79 3.31
C ILE A 129 -21.18 -2.35 3.01
N MET A 130 -20.24 -2.63 3.93
CA MET A 130 -18.84 -2.26 3.74
C MET A 130 -18.24 -2.88 2.46
N LEU A 131 -18.50 -4.17 2.20
CA LEU A 131 -17.90 -4.88 1.06
C LEU A 131 -18.64 -4.66 -0.26
N ARG A 132 -19.95 -4.35 -0.25
CA ARG A 132 -20.77 -4.21 -1.46
C ARG A 132 -21.07 -2.77 -1.87
N GLU A 133 -21.07 -1.84 -0.92
CA GLU A 133 -21.44 -0.45 -1.17
C GLU A 133 -20.24 0.49 -1.03
N VAL A 134 -19.30 0.20 -0.10
CA VAL A 134 -18.19 1.12 0.23
C VAL A 134 -16.86 0.74 -0.41
N LEU A 135 -16.58 -0.56 -0.56
CA LEU A 135 -15.35 -1.06 -1.20
C LEU A 135 -15.27 -0.89 -2.73
N PRO A 136 -16.34 -1.11 -3.53
CA PRO A 136 -16.22 -1.17 -4.99
C PRO A 136 -16.00 0.18 -5.68
#